data_AF-A0A359AU22-F1
#
_entry.id   AF-A0A359AU22-F1
#
_cell.length_a   1.000
_cell.length_b   1.000
_cell.length_c   1.000
_cell.angle_alpha   90.00
_cell.angle_beta   90.00
_cell.angle_gamma   90.00
#
_symmetry.space_group_name_H-M   'P 1'
#
loop_
_entity.id
_entity.type
_entity.pdbx_description
1 polymer ?
#
loop_
_entity_poly.entity_id
_entity_poly.type
_entity_poly.pdbx_seq_one_letter_code
_entity_poly.pdbx_strand_id
1 'polypeptide(L)'
;MKIKLVIGITLFFLSAGLRASTLPLDSILTKTMNAAEKYNELIESYQAELYTRTYVETLKKNILYKYTHLIPRFILHDPSSKEVLIETFGTLKYDFPNNYIHNIKYVTGTMTRKRDLEMIPFNFFNINVYGENTNDESFFMPLRVTTRKYYTYRLVRSHSENDKTYYTIDFTPVFNNQKLLKGSFVIEAGTWRVIHFRGEGIDIFADFSFEINMGDKWITNYLPVDFIVYQTTSYLGNRVASRYLANIEYKDIRLRQDIKPLHSLNISDFYKLRLDSVPVYNDSAFWITHRPIPLQEKEKDVAREFRLQQQIKQAQQAEKDTSNVMKAQQFAQRMVMDSEYSYKSTRIGYGGLFNP
;
A
#
# COMPACT_ATOMS: atom_id res chain seq x y z
N MET A 1 -30.31 -85.15 -8.08
CA MET A 1 -29.97 -84.10 -7.10
C MET A 1 -29.02 -83.12 -7.76
N LYS A 2 -29.32 -81.82 -7.70
CA LYS A 2 -28.80 -80.73 -8.55
C LYS A 2 -27.34 -80.39 -8.23
N ILE A 3 -26.49 -80.23 -9.25
CA ILE A 3 -25.25 -79.46 -9.16
C ILE A 3 -25.25 -78.48 -10.33
N LYS A 4 -25.29 -77.18 -9.99
CA LYS A 4 -25.43 -76.05 -10.91
C LYS A 4 -24.07 -75.69 -11.53
N LEU A 5 -24.12 -75.43 -12.83
CA LEU A 5 -23.10 -74.79 -13.65
C LEU A 5 -22.82 -73.37 -13.13
N VAL A 6 -21.56 -73.07 -12.78
CA VAL A 6 -21.11 -71.71 -12.45
C VAL A 6 -20.35 -71.18 -13.65
N ILE A 7 -20.97 -70.25 -14.37
CA ILE A 7 -20.36 -69.46 -15.44
C ILE A 7 -19.70 -68.26 -14.77
N GLY A 8 -18.37 -68.16 -14.84
CA GLY A 8 -17.62 -67.00 -14.39
C GLY A 8 -17.77 -65.85 -15.38
N ILE A 9 -18.43 -64.77 -14.95
CA ILE A 9 -18.43 -63.49 -15.65
C ILE A 9 -17.34 -62.64 -15.00
N THR A 10 -16.20 -62.51 -15.67
CA THR A 10 -15.19 -61.51 -15.36
C THR A 10 -15.68 -60.13 -15.82
N LEU A 11 -16.20 -59.34 -14.88
CA LEU A 11 -16.45 -57.92 -15.10
C LEU A 11 -15.10 -57.19 -15.20
N PHE A 12 -14.73 -56.80 -16.43
CA PHE A 12 -13.73 -55.76 -16.65
C PHE A 12 -14.34 -54.43 -16.16
N PHE A 13 -13.97 -54.00 -14.96
CA PHE A 13 -14.19 -52.62 -14.53
C PHE A 13 -13.25 -51.74 -15.34
N LEU A 14 -13.76 -51.23 -16.47
CA LEU A 14 -13.16 -50.11 -17.18
C LEU A 14 -13.36 -48.88 -16.30
N SER A 15 -12.39 -48.60 -15.42
CA SER A 15 -12.32 -47.32 -14.72
C SER A 15 -12.06 -46.24 -15.76
N ALA A 16 -13.12 -45.64 -16.28
CA ALA A 16 -13.05 -44.37 -16.97
C ALA A 16 -12.58 -43.32 -15.95
N GLY A 17 -11.27 -43.16 -15.85
CA GLY A 17 -10.70 -41.97 -15.23
C GLY A 17 -11.25 -40.78 -16.00
N LEU A 18 -12.10 -39.98 -15.34
CA LEU A 18 -12.41 -38.62 -15.76
C LEU A 18 -11.08 -37.86 -15.87
N ARG A 19 -10.46 -37.91 -17.06
CA ARG A 19 -9.51 -36.90 -17.46
C ARG A 19 -10.32 -35.62 -17.53
N ALA A 20 -10.24 -34.80 -16.48
CA ALA A 20 -10.62 -33.41 -16.57
C ALA A 20 -9.91 -32.87 -17.82
N SER A 21 -10.68 -32.56 -18.86
CA SER A 21 -10.14 -32.02 -20.10
C SER A 21 -9.49 -30.69 -19.76
N THR A 22 -8.17 -30.68 -19.58
CA THR A 22 -7.43 -29.44 -19.34
C THR A 22 -7.55 -28.62 -20.60
N LEU A 23 -8.30 -27.52 -20.54
CA LEU A 23 -8.43 -26.59 -21.66
C LEU A 23 -7.02 -26.16 -22.11
N PRO A 24 -6.77 -26.08 -23.44
CA PRO A 24 -5.51 -25.55 -23.94
C PRO A 24 -5.26 -24.13 -23.43
N LEU A 25 -4.00 -23.79 -23.16
CA LEU A 25 -3.60 -22.46 -22.66
C LEU A 25 -4.16 -21.33 -23.55
N ASP A 26 -4.09 -21.47 -24.87
CA ASP A 26 -4.62 -20.44 -25.79
C ASP A 26 -6.12 -20.21 -25.65
N SER A 27 -6.88 -21.27 -25.38
CA SER A 27 -8.33 -21.16 -25.14
C SER A 27 -8.60 -20.43 -23.83
N ILE A 28 -7.84 -20.75 -22.79
CA ILE A 28 -7.93 -20.10 -21.49
C ILE A 28 -7.59 -18.61 -21.60
N LEU A 29 -6.48 -18.27 -22.26
CA LEU A 29 -6.04 -16.88 -22.46
C LEU A 29 -7.04 -16.07 -23.26
N THR A 30 -7.56 -16.62 -24.36
CA THR A 30 -8.54 -15.92 -25.20
C THR A 30 -9.81 -15.60 -24.42
N LYS A 31 -10.34 -16.56 -23.64
CA LYS A 31 -11.51 -16.34 -22.80
C LYS A 31 -11.23 -15.32 -21.69
N THR A 32 -10.05 -15.38 -21.09
CA THR A 32 -9.61 -14.44 -20.04
C THR A 32 -9.50 -13.01 -20.57
N MET A 33 -8.84 -12.81 -21.72
CA MET A 33 -8.65 -11.49 -22.29
C MET A 33 -9.98 -10.87 -22.77
N ASN A 34 -10.86 -11.67 -23.37
CA ASN A 34 -12.21 -11.20 -23.73
C ASN A 34 -13.03 -10.81 -22.49
N ALA A 35 -12.90 -11.55 -21.39
CA ALA A 35 -13.55 -11.20 -20.13
C ALA A 35 -12.95 -9.92 -19.51
N ALA A 36 -11.62 -9.76 -19.57
CA ALA A 36 -10.94 -8.55 -19.13
C ALA A 36 -11.42 -7.31 -19.88
N GLU A 37 -11.64 -7.40 -21.20
CA GLU A 37 -12.22 -6.30 -21.99
C GLU A 37 -13.57 -5.84 -21.44
N LYS A 38 -14.45 -6.80 -21.10
CA LYS A 38 -15.75 -6.52 -20.48
C LYS A 38 -15.62 -5.92 -19.08
N TYR A 39 -14.74 -6.45 -18.24
CA TYR A 39 -14.63 -6.05 -16.83
C TYR A 39 -13.96 -4.69 -16.65
N ASN A 40 -13.07 -4.29 -17.57
CA ASN A 40 -12.42 -2.98 -17.55
C ASN A 40 -13.42 -1.81 -17.55
N GLU A 41 -14.57 -1.97 -18.21
CA GLU A 41 -15.57 -0.91 -18.39
C GLU A 41 -16.85 -1.16 -17.57
N LEU A 42 -16.82 -2.11 -16.64
CA LEU A 42 -18.00 -2.55 -15.90
C LEU A 42 -18.50 -1.50 -14.90
N ILE A 43 -17.57 -0.77 -14.28
CA ILE A 43 -17.87 0.15 -13.18
C ILE A 43 -18.01 1.58 -13.70
N GLU A 44 -19.08 2.25 -13.30
CA GLU A 44 -19.33 3.66 -13.58
C GLU A 44 -18.76 4.55 -12.49
N SER A 45 -19.03 4.21 -11.23
CA SER A 45 -18.51 4.91 -10.07
C SER A 45 -18.58 4.04 -8.81
N TYR A 46 -17.77 4.36 -7.81
CA TYR A 46 -17.88 3.81 -6.47
C TYR A 46 -17.35 4.79 -5.42
N GLN A 47 -17.76 4.55 -4.19
CA GLN A 47 -17.09 5.08 -3.01
C GLN A 47 -16.45 3.92 -2.27
N ALA A 48 -15.40 4.16 -1.50
CA ALA A 48 -14.79 3.12 -0.70
C ALA A 48 -14.11 3.73 0.52
N GLU A 49 -13.99 2.94 1.57
CA GLU A 49 -13.07 3.20 2.67
C GLU A 49 -11.73 2.53 2.36
N LEU A 50 -10.65 3.28 2.60
CA LEU A 50 -9.30 2.86 2.26
C LEU A 50 -8.45 2.92 3.52
N TYR A 51 -8.03 1.75 4.00
CA TYR A 51 -7.00 1.62 5.01
C TYR A 51 -5.67 1.37 4.31
N THR A 52 -4.63 2.13 4.67
CA THR A 52 -3.27 1.85 4.20
C THR A 52 -2.28 1.79 5.36
N ARG A 53 -1.26 0.95 5.20
CA ARG A 53 -0.15 0.84 6.14
C ARG A 53 1.16 0.79 5.37
N THR A 54 2.05 1.69 5.72
CA THR A 54 3.37 1.83 5.13
C THR A 54 4.42 1.53 6.19
N TYR A 55 5.27 0.57 5.89
CA TYR A 55 6.45 0.24 6.69
C TYR A 55 7.70 0.46 5.84
N VAL A 56 8.68 1.20 6.37
CA VAL A 56 9.94 1.46 5.68
C VAL A 56 11.10 1.11 6.59
N GLU A 57 12.10 0.41 6.05
CA GLU A 57 13.35 0.08 6.71
C GLU A 57 14.54 0.57 5.90
N THR A 58 15.45 1.26 6.58
CA THR A 58 16.73 1.67 6.02
C THR A 58 17.72 0.51 6.13
N LEU A 59 18.00 -0.16 5.00
CA LEU A 59 18.94 -1.28 4.94
C LEU A 59 20.40 -0.82 4.94
N LYS A 60 20.69 0.25 4.22
CA LYS A 60 22.03 0.83 4.10
C LYS A 60 21.94 2.35 4.02
N LYS A 61 22.74 3.05 4.83
CA LYS A 61 22.85 4.51 4.79
C LYS A 61 24.31 4.97 4.74
N ASN A 62 24.56 6.06 4.03
CA ASN A 62 25.82 6.80 4.00
C ASN A 62 25.61 8.27 4.40
N ILE A 63 26.63 9.11 4.27
CA ILE A 63 26.57 10.53 4.67
C ILE A 63 25.52 11.33 3.89
N LEU A 64 25.19 10.93 2.66
CA LEU A 64 24.20 11.62 1.82
C LEU A 64 22.76 11.37 2.27
N TYR A 65 22.50 10.29 3.02
CA TYR A 65 21.19 9.96 3.58
C TYR A 65 20.59 11.08 4.44
N LYS A 66 21.45 11.86 5.13
CA LYS A 66 20.97 12.99 5.92
C LYS A 66 20.38 14.10 5.04
N TYR A 67 20.81 14.25 3.79
CA TYR A 67 20.39 15.35 2.92
C TYR A 67 19.26 14.96 1.98
N THR A 68 18.92 13.68 1.87
CA THR A 68 17.92 13.20 0.92
C THR A 68 16.49 13.65 1.26
N HIS A 69 16.23 14.06 2.49
CA HIS A 69 14.96 14.69 2.88
C HIS A 69 14.76 16.10 2.31
N LEU A 70 15.80 16.73 1.76
CA LEU A 70 15.74 18.05 1.13
C LEU A 70 15.23 17.99 -0.31
N ILE A 71 15.27 16.81 -0.95
CA ILE A 71 14.77 16.61 -2.30
C ILE A 71 13.28 16.28 -2.19
N PRO A 72 12.38 17.18 -2.64
CA PRO A 72 10.93 16.94 -2.54
C PRO A 72 10.54 15.69 -3.32
N ARG A 73 9.64 14.88 -2.74
CA ARG A 73 9.06 13.69 -3.39
C ARG A 73 10.07 12.67 -3.90
N PHE A 74 11.23 12.58 -3.26
CA PHE A 74 12.25 11.63 -3.65
C PHE A 74 11.93 10.22 -3.13
N ILE A 75 12.11 9.96 -1.84
CA ILE A 75 11.95 8.62 -1.22
C ILE A 75 11.47 8.77 0.21
N LEU A 76 10.41 8.07 0.62
CA LEU A 76 9.92 8.08 1.99
C LEU A 76 10.96 7.44 2.92
N HIS A 77 11.54 8.22 3.83
CA HIS A 77 12.46 7.74 4.86
C HIS A 77 12.61 8.77 6.00
N ASP A 78 12.98 8.31 7.19
CA ASP A 78 13.35 9.19 8.30
C ASP A 78 14.89 9.28 8.41
N PRO A 79 15.49 10.47 8.34
CA PRO A 79 16.91 10.65 8.66
C PRO A 79 17.28 10.28 10.10
N SER A 80 16.32 10.36 11.04
CA SER A 80 16.53 10.18 12.47
C SER A 80 16.25 8.76 12.96
N SER A 81 15.47 7.98 12.22
CA SER A 81 15.08 6.62 12.56
C SER A 81 15.43 5.66 11.43
N LYS A 82 15.83 4.42 11.77
CA LYS A 82 16.05 3.37 10.76
C LYS A 82 14.72 2.89 10.16
N GLU A 83 13.67 2.91 10.97
CA GLU A 83 12.37 2.31 10.65
C GLU A 83 11.27 3.34 10.78
N VAL A 84 10.30 3.26 9.85
CA VAL A 84 9.15 4.16 9.78
C VAL A 84 7.90 3.32 9.65
N LEU A 85 6.87 3.72 10.40
CA LEU A 85 5.53 3.13 10.33
C LEU A 85 4.53 4.27 10.16
N ILE A 86 3.67 4.17 9.15
CA ILE A 86 2.58 5.13 8.91
C ILE A 86 1.33 4.31 8.63
N GLU A 87 0.23 4.63 9.29
CA GLU A 87 -1.10 4.11 8.96
C GLU A 87 -1.99 5.28 8.56
N THR A 88 -2.77 5.11 7.50
CA THR A 88 -3.77 6.08 7.07
C THR A 88 -5.12 5.42 6.92
N PHE A 89 -6.16 6.19 7.21
CA PHE A 89 -7.54 5.81 6.95
C PHE A 89 -8.23 6.95 6.20
N GLY A 90 -8.95 6.60 5.14
CA GLY A 90 -9.53 7.60 4.25
C GLY A 90 -10.69 7.05 3.43
N THR A 91 -11.13 7.88 2.49
CA THR A 91 -12.14 7.52 1.49
C THR A 91 -11.55 7.62 0.10
N LEU A 92 -11.87 6.66 -0.74
CA LEU A 92 -11.55 6.64 -2.16
C LEU A 92 -12.85 6.78 -2.95
N LYS A 93 -12.90 7.75 -3.85
CA LYS A 93 -13.98 7.90 -4.83
C LYS A 93 -13.42 7.65 -6.22
N TYR A 94 -14.14 6.86 -7.00
CA TYR A 94 -13.87 6.63 -8.40
C TYR A 94 -15.06 7.04 -9.25
N ASP A 95 -14.78 7.73 -10.35
CA ASP A 95 -15.71 7.97 -11.45
C ASP A 95 -15.00 7.56 -12.76
N PHE A 96 -15.69 6.84 -13.63
CA PHE A 96 -15.17 6.44 -14.92
C PHE A 96 -14.77 7.67 -15.79
N PRO A 97 -13.71 7.61 -16.62
CA PRO A 97 -12.84 6.47 -16.94
C PRO A 97 -11.78 6.16 -15.89
N ASN A 98 -11.03 7.16 -15.43
CA ASN A 98 -9.98 6.98 -14.42
C ASN A 98 -9.90 8.17 -13.45
N ASN A 99 -11.04 8.67 -12.98
CA ASN A 99 -11.06 9.79 -12.05
C ASN A 99 -11.09 9.30 -10.61
N TYR A 100 -10.00 9.54 -9.90
CA TYR A 100 -9.83 9.10 -8.53
C TYR A 100 -9.66 10.29 -7.59
N ILE A 101 -10.43 10.29 -6.51
CA ILE A 101 -10.27 11.23 -5.42
C ILE A 101 -10.01 10.43 -4.14
N HIS A 102 -8.78 10.50 -3.66
CA HIS A 102 -8.39 9.90 -2.40
C HIS A 102 -8.33 10.99 -1.32
N ASN A 103 -9.19 10.89 -0.31
CA ASN A 103 -9.24 11.80 0.81
C ASN A 103 -8.78 11.10 2.10
N ILE A 104 -7.64 11.52 2.64
CA ILE A 104 -7.14 10.98 3.90
C ILE A 104 -7.87 11.65 5.07
N LYS A 105 -8.55 10.84 5.91
CA LYS A 105 -9.29 11.32 7.07
C LYS A 105 -8.44 11.31 8.34
N TYR A 106 -7.68 10.24 8.55
CA TYR A 106 -6.87 10.06 9.76
C TYR A 106 -5.49 9.51 9.40
N VAL A 107 -4.48 9.93 10.17
CA VAL A 107 -3.12 9.39 10.10
C VAL A 107 -2.62 9.06 11.50
N THR A 108 -1.86 7.97 11.62
CA THR A 108 -1.05 7.67 12.80
C THR A 108 0.30 7.13 12.37
N GLY A 109 1.29 7.15 13.26
CA GLY A 109 2.60 6.57 13.00
C GLY A 109 3.77 7.45 13.43
N THR A 110 4.96 7.05 13.00
CA THR A 110 6.22 7.73 13.33
C THR A 110 6.47 8.97 12.46
N MET A 111 5.89 9.01 11.25
CA MET A 111 5.96 10.13 10.32
C MET A 111 4.56 10.48 9.83
N THR A 112 4.05 11.65 10.23
CA THR A 112 2.65 12.03 9.98
C THR A 112 2.49 13.41 9.34
N ARG A 113 3.58 14.06 8.91
CA ARG A 113 3.48 15.37 8.27
C ARG A 113 2.92 15.21 6.86
N LYS A 114 2.24 16.25 6.36
CA LYS A 114 1.72 16.29 4.98
C LYS A 114 2.77 15.88 3.94
N ARG A 115 4.00 16.41 4.05
CA ARG A 115 5.11 16.07 3.15
C ARG A 115 5.49 14.58 3.17
N ASP A 116 5.32 13.92 4.32
CA ASP A 116 5.65 12.50 4.46
C ASP A 116 4.57 11.66 3.77
N LEU A 117 3.30 12.06 3.90
CA LEU A 117 2.15 11.41 3.24
C LEU A 117 2.19 11.56 1.72
N GLU A 118 2.65 12.70 1.20
CA GLU A 118 2.83 12.90 -0.25
C GLU A 118 3.88 11.98 -0.89
N MET A 119 4.72 11.32 -0.09
CA MET A 119 5.74 10.38 -0.59
C MET A 119 5.24 8.94 -0.67
N ILE A 120 4.07 8.63 -0.10
CA ILE A 120 3.47 7.30 -0.18
C ILE A 120 2.91 7.14 -1.61
N PRO A 121 3.27 6.07 -2.33
CA PRO A 121 2.88 5.89 -3.73
C PRO A 121 1.46 5.31 -3.83
N PHE A 122 0.46 6.09 -3.39
CA PHE A 122 -0.95 5.69 -3.37
C PHE A 122 -1.50 5.31 -4.75
N ASN A 123 -0.84 5.73 -5.83
CA ASN A 123 -1.19 5.39 -7.21
C ASN A 123 -1.21 3.87 -7.44
N PHE A 124 -0.32 3.12 -6.76
CA PHE A 124 -0.28 1.66 -6.86
C PHE A 124 -1.57 0.98 -6.34
N PHE A 125 -2.31 1.63 -5.44
CA PHE A 125 -3.55 1.07 -4.87
C PHE A 125 -4.77 1.25 -5.78
N ASN A 126 -4.59 1.84 -6.96
CA ASN A 126 -5.66 2.02 -7.94
C ASN A 126 -5.42 1.20 -9.21
N ILE A 127 -4.47 0.26 -9.22
CA ILE A 127 -4.18 -0.56 -10.42
C ILE A 127 -5.42 -1.34 -10.83
N ASN A 128 -5.88 -1.10 -12.05
CA ASN A 128 -6.88 -1.92 -12.71
C ASN A 128 -6.21 -3.06 -13.48
N VAL A 129 -6.33 -4.29 -12.97
CA VAL A 129 -5.72 -5.48 -13.60
C VAL A 129 -6.28 -5.78 -15.00
N TYR A 130 -7.48 -5.29 -15.31
CA TYR A 130 -8.16 -5.48 -16.60
C TYR A 130 -7.90 -4.35 -17.60
N GLY A 131 -7.21 -3.29 -17.18
CA GLY A 131 -6.82 -2.17 -18.03
C GLY A 131 -5.76 -2.56 -19.05
N GLU A 132 -5.54 -1.69 -20.04
CA GLU A 132 -4.40 -1.82 -20.95
C GLU A 132 -3.11 -1.36 -20.30
N ASN A 133 -3.21 -0.27 -19.56
CA ASN A 133 -2.12 0.31 -18.81
C ASN A 133 -2.56 0.45 -17.34
N THR A 134 -1.61 0.67 -16.44
CA THR A 134 -1.94 1.25 -15.14
C THR A 134 -2.49 2.67 -15.30
N ASN A 135 -3.20 3.19 -14.31
CA ASN A 135 -3.86 4.51 -14.40
C ASN A 135 -2.87 5.66 -14.62
N ASP A 136 -1.61 5.47 -14.23
CA ASP A 136 -0.49 6.39 -14.43
C ASP A 136 0.35 6.07 -15.67
N GLU A 137 -0.11 5.11 -16.49
CA GLU A 137 0.54 4.62 -17.71
C GLU A 137 1.97 4.05 -17.51
N SER A 138 2.30 3.70 -16.27
CA SER A 138 3.60 3.14 -15.89
C SER A 138 3.85 1.77 -16.52
N PHE A 139 2.83 0.89 -16.56
CA PHE A 139 3.00 -0.49 -17.05
C PHE A 139 1.91 -0.92 -18.03
N PHE A 140 2.28 -1.73 -19.02
CA PHE A 140 1.34 -2.44 -19.88
C PHE A 140 0.87 -3.72 -19.20
N MET A 141 -0.43 -3.89 -19.00
CA MET A 141 -0.97 -5.06 -18.32
C MET A 141 -0.97 -6.29 -19.23
N PRO A 142 -0.77 -7.52 -18.71
CA PRO A 142 -0.68 -8.74 -19.52
C PRO A 142 -2.04 -9.37 -19.86
N LEU A 143 -3.15 -8.69 -19.55
CA LEU A 143 -4.49 -9.26 -19.67
C LEU A 143 -5.32 -8.68 -20.83
N ARG A 144 -4.72 -7.88 -21.71
CA ARG A 144 -5.37 -7.37 -22.93
C ARG A 144 -4.90 -8.09 -24.18
N VAL A 145 -5.80 -8.14 -25.16
CA VAL A 145 -5.48 -8.62 -26.52
C VAL A 145 -4.40 -7.76 -27.17
N THR A 146 -4.46 -6.44 -26.99
CA THR A 146 -3.53 -5.46 -27.59
C THR A 146 -2.11 -5.57 -27.05
N THR A 147 -1.96 -5.83 -25.75
CA THR A 147 -0.67 -5.95 -25.05
C THR A 147 -0.15 -7.38 -24.96
N ARG A 148 -0.97 -8.39 -25.30
CA ARG A 148 -0.58 -9.83 -25.30
C ARG A 148 0.76 -10.08 -25.97
N LYS A 149 1.04 -9.38 -27.08
CA LYS A 149 2.27 -9.52 -27.89
C LYS A 149 3.57 -9.21 -27.14
N TYR A 150 3.49 -8.49 -26.02
CA TYR A 150 4.66 -8.14 -25.20
C TYR A 150 5.02 -9.22 -24.18
N TYR A 151 4.21 -10.28 -24.07
CA TYR A 151 4.33 -11.30 -23.03
C TYR A 151 4.28 -12.71 -23.61
N THR A 152 5.01 -13.61 -22.95
CA THR A 152 4.89 -15.06 -23.10
C THR A 152 4.14 -15.61 -21.90
N TYR A 153 3.35 -16.68 -22.09
CA TYR A 153 2.47 -17.23 -21.05
C TYR A 153 2.74 -18.70 -20.85
N ARG A 154 2.58 -19.17 -19.61
CA ARG A 154 2.71 -20.58 -19.25
C ARG A 154 1.66 -20.98 -18.22
N LEU A 155 0.90 -22.03 -18.51
CA LEU A 155 0.00 -22.63 -17.52
C LEU A 155 0.84 -23.39 -16.49
N VAL A 156 0.83 -22.94 -15.24
CA VAL A 156 1.62 -23.54 -14.15
C VAL A 156 0.81 -24.61 -13.43
N ARG A 157 -0.43 -24.29 -13.09
CA ARG A 157 -1.28 -25.15 -12.27
C ARG A 157 -2.74 -25.00 -12.70
N SER A 158 -3.45 -26.11 -12.63
CA SER A 158 -4.91 -26.16 -12.59
C SER A 158 -5.30 -26.77 -11.25
N HIS A 159 -6.25 -26.17 -10.55
CA HIS A 159 -6.79 -26.71 -9.31
C HIS A 159 -8.31 -26.58 -9.33
N SER A 160 -9.02 -27.41 -8.58
CA SER A 160 -10.46 -27.29 -8.43
C SER A 160 -10.83 -27.41 -6.96
N GLU A 161 -11.67 -26.50 -6.51
CA GLU A 161 -12.13 -26.36 -5.13
C GLU A 161 -13.58 -25.85 -5.17
N ASN A 162 -14.46 -26.44 -4.36
CA ASN A 162 -15.88 -26.04 -4.25
C ASN A 162 -16.61 -25.92 -5.61
N ASP A 163 -16.48 -26.94 -6.47
CA ASP A 163 -17.05 -26.98 -7.84
C ASP A 163 -16.58 -25.86 -8.78
N LYS A 164 -15.52 -25.14 -8.41
CA LYS A 164 -14.86 -24.14 -9.25
C LYS A 164 -13.49 -24.62 -9.65
N THR A 165 -13.10 -24.31 -10.89
CA THR A 165 -11.76 -24.58 -11.40
C THR A 165 -10.97 -23.29 -11.48
N TYR A 166 -9.71 -23.33 -11.06
CA TYR A 166 -8.78 -22.22 -11.07
C TYR A 166 -7.55 -22.55 -11.90
N TYR A 167 -7.10 -21.59 -12.71
CA TYR A 167 -5.86 -21.72 -13.48
C TYR A 167 -4.86 -20.66 -13.03
N THR A 168 -3.62 -21.08 -12.76
CA THR A 168 -2.49 -20.20 -12.49
C THR A 168 -1.64 -20.10 -13.74
N ILE A 169 -1.48 -18.89 -14.24
CA ILE A 169 -0.72 -18.60 -15.47
C ILE A 169 0.42 -17.65 -15.11
N ASP A 170 1.63 -18.03 -15.46
CA ASP A 170 2.79 -17.13 -15.44
C ASP A 170 2.83 -16.32 -16.73
N PHE A 171 3.25 -15.06 -16.62
CA PHE A 171 3.57 -14.20 -17.74
C PHE A 171 4.99 -13.63 -17.60
N THR A 172 5.73 -13.63 -18.71
CA THR A 172 7.11 -13.13 -18.77
C THR A 172 7.26 -12.19 -19.96
N PRO A 173 7.88 -11.01 -19.81
CA PRO A 173 8.04 -10.07 -20.90
C PRO A 173 8.96 -10.64 -21.99
N VAL A 174 8.65 -10.38 -23.24
CA VAL A 174 9.44 -10.85 -24.41
C VAL A 174 10.81 -10.17 -24.46
N PHE A 175 10.91 -8.94 -23.94
CA PHE A 175 12.15 -8.17 -23.85
C PHE A 175 12.20 -7.40 -22.54
N ASN A 176 13.40 -7.06 -22.08
CA ASN A 176 13.58 -6.31 -20.84
C ASN A 176 13.20 -4.84 -21.04
N ASN A 177 12.11 -4.38 -20.42
CA ASN A 177 11.64 -3.00 -20.48
C ASN A 177 10.94 -2.63 -19.17
N GLN A 178 11.19 -1.42 -18.67
CA GLN A 178 10.63 -0.90 -17.42
C GLN A 178 9.09 -0.78 -17.46
N LYS A 179 8.49 -0.67 -18.65
CA LYS A 179 7.02 -0.67 -18.83
C LYS A 179 6.37 -2.06 -18.83
N LEU A 180 7.17 -3.12 -18.73
CA LEU A 180 6.67 -4.49 -18.74
C LEU A 180 6.89 -5.17 -17.40
N LEU A 181 5.97 -6.07 -17.07
CA LEU A 181 5.96 -6.80 -15.81
C LEU A 181 6.25 -8.28 -16.03
N LYS A 182 6.85 -8.95 -15.05
CA LYS A 182 6.85 -10.41 -14.96
C LYS A 182 6.02 -10.84 -13.77
N GLY A 183 5.40 -12.01 -13.80
CA GLY A 183 4.64 -12.47 -12.66
C GLY A 183 3.64 -13.56 -13.02
N SER A 184 2.53 -13.58 -12.28
CA SER A 184 1.49 -14.58 -12.48
C SER A 184 0.12 -14.04 -12.12
N PHE A 185 -0.92 -14.67 -12.67
CA PHE A 185 -2.29 -14.39 -12.28
C PHE A 185 -3.08 -15.69 -12.16
N VAL A 186 -4.09 -15.66 -11.30
CA VAL A 186 -5.01 -16.78 -11.07
C VAL A 186 -6.39 -16.39 -11.58
N ILE A 187 -6.98 -17.26 -12.39
CA ILE A 187 -8.31 -17.05 -12.98
C ILE A 187 -9.30 -18.13 -12.56
N GLU A 188 -10.56 -17.74 -12.46
CA GLU A 188 -11.71 -18.62 -12.22
C GLU A 188 -12.32 -19.10 -13.55
N ALA A 189 -12.48 -20.40 -13.74
CA ALA A 189 -13.17 -20.94 -14.90
C ALA A 189 -14.67 -20.55 -14.88
N GLY A 190 -15.24 -20.33 -16.07
CA GLY A 190 -16.64 -19.91 -16.22
C GLY A 190 -16.78 -18.40 -16.26
N THR A 191 -16.37 -17.69 -15.19
CA THR A 191 -16.37 -16.22 -15.16
C THR A 191 -15.15 -15.60 -15.83
N TRP A 192 -14.02 -16.33 -15.89
CA TRP A 192 -12.73 -15.89 -16.42
C TRP A 192 -12.19 -14.62 -15.76
N ARG A 193 -12.66 -14.32 -14.55
CA ARG A 193 -12.18 -13.21 -13.74
C ARG A 193 -10.82 -13.56 -13.13
N VAL A 194 -10.02 -12.53 -12.91
CA VAL A 194 -8.81 -12.63 -12.07
C VAL A 194 -9.25 -12.70 -10.61
N ILE A 195 -8.58 -13.55 -9.83
CA ILE A 195 -8.77 -13.67 -8.38
C ILE A 195 -7.56 -13.12 -7.65
N HIS A 196 -6.38 -13.41 -8.20
CA HIS A 196 -5.12 -12.97 -7.65
C HIS A 196 -4.21 -12.56 -8.80
N PHE A 197 -3.52 -11.45 -8.64
CA PHE A 197 -2.55 -10.94 -9.59
C PHE A 197 -1.26 -10.59 -8.87
N ARG A 198 -0.14 -11.11 -9.38
CA ARG A 198 1.19 -10.78 -8.90
C ARG A 198 2.02 -10.23 -10.04
N GLY A 199 2.65 -9.10 -9.81
CA GLY A 199 3.57 -8.46 -10.76
C GLY A 199 4.89 -8.10 -10.09
N GLU A 200 5.95 -8.16 -10.87
CA GLU A 200 7.28 -7.67 -10.52
C GLU A 200 7.75 -6.78 -11.67
N GLY A 201 8.27 -5.61 -11.33
CA GLY A 201 8.83 -4.66 -12.28
C GLY A 201 10.13 -4.07 -11.76
N ILE A 202 10.84 -3.46 -12.69
CA ILE A 202 12.10 -2.77 -12.42
C ILE A 202 11.96 -1.32 -12.89
N ASP A 203 12.46 -0.41 -12.08
CA ASP A 203 12.64 0.99 -12.40
C ASP A 203 14.11 1.36 -12.15
N ILE A 204 14.56 2.50 -12.67
CA ILE A 204 15.95 2.98 -12.65
C ILE A 204 16.56 2.94 -11.25
N PHE A 205 15.76 3.24 -10.22
CA PHE A 205 16.20 3.29 -8.83
C PHE A 205 15.51 2.29 -7.92
N ALA A 206 14.51 1.54 -8.40
CA ALA A 206 13.67 0.70 -7.55
C ALA A 206 13.27 -0.61 -8.21
N ASP A 207 13.46 -1.70 -7.48
CA ASP A 207 12.80 -2.96 -7.77
C ASP A 207 11.50 -3.01 -6.98
N PHE A 208 10.39 -3.38 -7.61
CA PHE A 208 9.12 -3.52 -6.90
C PHE A 208 8.40 -4.80 -7.29
N SER A 209 7.68 -5.36 -6.32
CA SER A 209 6.72 -6.42 -6.53
C SER A 209 5.41 -6.02 -5.91
N PHE A 210 4.32 -6.47 -6.49
CA PHE A 210 2.99 -6.22 -5.95
C PHE A 210 2.11 -7.44 -6.12
N GLU A 211 1.23 -7.61 -5.15
CA GLU A 211 0.21 -8.65 -5.10
C GLU A 211 -1.14 -7.96 -4.89
N ILE A 212 -2.13 -8.37 -5.69
CA ILE A 212 -3.47 -7.83 -5.70
C ILE A 212 -4.43 -9.00 -5.52
N ASN A 213 -5.27 -8.94 -4.49
CA ASN A 213 -6.39 -9.87 -4.32
C ASN A 213 -7.69 -9.18 -4.76
N MET A 214 -8.46 -9.88 -5.58
CA MET A 214 -9.77 -9.42 -6.02
C MET A 214 -10.84 -9.85 -5.02
N GLY A 215 -11.94 -9.10 -4.96
CA GLY A 215 -13.04 -9.44 -4.06
C GLY A 215 -13.72 -10.77 -4.37
N ASP A 216 -14.57 -11.20 -3.45
CA ASP A 216 -15.35 -12.45 -3.50
C ASP A 216 -16.87 -12.23 -3.47
N LYS A 217 -17.33 -11.01 -3.11
CA LYS A 217 -18.74 -10.61 -3.15
C LYS A 217 -19.17 -10.27 -4.58
N TRP A 218 -20.48 -10.42 -4.85
CA TRP A 218 -21.12 -10.29 -6.16
C TRP A 218 -20.55 -9.17 -7.07
N ILE A 219 -20.49 -7.91 -6.61
CA ILE A 219 -19.94 -6.79 -7.42
C ILE A 219 -18.43 -6.63 -7.25
N THR A 220 -17.89 -6.89 -6.06
CA THR A 220 -16.46 -6.71 -5.77
C THR A 220 -15.59 -7.80 -6.41
N ASN A 221 -16.19 -8.84 -6.99
CA ASN A 221 -15.50 -9.90 -7.74
C ASN A 221 -14.56 -9.40 -8.85
N TYR A 222 -14.80 -8.19 -9.34
CA TYR A 222 -14.05 -7.53 -10.42
C TYR A 222 -13.21 -6.36 -9.94
N LEU A 223 -13.16 -6.13 -8.62
CA LEU A 223 -12.47 -5.02 -8.01
C LEU A 223 -11.39 -5.52 -7.03
N PRO A 224 -10.24 -4.84 -6.95
CA PRO A 224 -9.17 -5.22 -6.04
C PRO A 224 -9.49 -4.81 -4.61
N VAL A 225 -9.43 -5.76 -3.67
CA VAL A 225 -9.75 -5.53 -2.25
C VAL A 225 -8.48 -5.39 -1.42
N ASP A 226 -7.44 -6.16 -1.73
CA ASP A 226 -6.17 -6.09 -1.01
C ASP A 226 -5.01 -5.84 -1.95
N PHE A 227 -4.10 -4.98 -1.52
CA PHE A 227 -2.83 -4.70 -2.18
C PHE A 227 -1.68 -4.90 -1.20
N ILE A 228 -0.65 -5.56 -1.68
CA ILE A 228 0.64 -5.67 -1.01
C ILE A 228 1.70 -5.25 -2.01
N VAL A 229 2.47 -4.22 -1.70
CA VAL A 229 3.56 -3.74 -2.55
C VAL A 229 4.85 -3.78 -1.75
N TYR A 230 5.86 -4.44 -2.28
CA TYR A 230 7.23 -4.40 -1.79
C TYR A 230 8.06 -3.57 -2.75
N GLN A 231 8.85 -2.65 -2.24
CA GLN A 231 9.73 -1.81 -3.03
C GLN A 231 11.11 -1.75 -2.37
N THR A 232 12.16 -1.97 -3.15
CA THR A 232 13.54 -1.76 -2.70
C THR A 232 14.17 -0.67 -3.56
N THR A 233 14.42 0.48 -2.94
CA THR A 233 14.98 1.64 -3.63
C THR A 233 16.47 1.79 -3.29
N SER A 234 17.30 1.88 -4.33
CA SER A 234 18.75 2.07 -4.22
C SER A 234 19.14 3.41 -4.84
N TYR A 235 19.74 4.28 -4.05
CA TYR A 235 20.03 5.66 -4.47
C TYR A 235 21.24 6.22 -3.74
N LEU A 236 22.15 6.89 -4.47
CA LEU A 236 23.31 7.56 -3.89
C LEU A 236 24.09 6.69 -2.88
N GLY A 237 24.16 5.36 -3.08
CA GLY A 237 24.82 4.40 -2.17
C GLY A 237 24.00 3.98 -0.94
N ASN A 238 22.77 4.49 -0.78
CA ASN A 238 21.78 4.10 0.22
C ASN A 238 20.84 3.03 -0.33
N ARG A 239 20.25 2.24 0.56
CA ARG A 239 19.25 1.22 0.22
C ARG A 239 18.13 1.24 1.25
N VAL A 240 16.91 1.39 0.77
CA VAL A 240 15.69 1.48 1.59
C VAL A 240 14.70 0.44 1.08
N ALA A 241 14.16 -0.38 1.98
CA ALA A 241 13.10 -1.32 1.70
C ALA A 241 11.78 -0.78 2.26
N SER A 242 10.73 -0.83 1.45
CA SER A 242 9.41 -0.35 1.81
C SER A 242 8.39 -1.44 1.54
N ARG A 243 7.42 -1.55 2.45
CA ARG A 243 6.22 -2.37 2.27
C ARG A 243 5.01 -1.48 2.43
N TYR A 244 4.15 -1.50 1.43
CA TYR A 244 2.89 -0.80 1.41
C TYR A 244 1.76 -1.83 1.38
N LEU A 245 0.80 -1.66 2.28
CA LEU A 245 -0.39 -2.48 2.38
C LEU A 245 -1.58 -1.56 2.19
N ALA A 246 -2.56 -1.99 1.40
CA ALA A 246 -3.84 -1.32 1.32
C ALA A 246 -4.98 -2.33 1.32
N ASN A 247 -6.08 -1.93 1.94
CA ASN A 247 -7.34 -2.67 1.94
C ASN A 247 -8.47 -1.70 1.59
N ILE A 248 -9.33 -2.14 0.68
CA ILE A 248 -10.41 -1.33 0.11
C ILE A 248 -11.75 -1.96 0.46
N GLU A 249 -12.55 -1.23 1.23
CA GLU A 249 -13.93 -1.60 1.50
C GLU A 249 -14.87 -0.76 0.61
N TYR A 250 -15.37 -1.37 -0.46
CA TYR A 250 -16.25 -0.72 -1.42
C TYR A 250 -17.66 -0.46 -0.88
N LYS A 251 -18.19 0.73 -1.16
CA LYS A 251 -19.53 1.23 -0.85
C LYS A 251 -20.13 1.87 -2.11
N ASP A 252 -21.46 1.86 -2.23
CA ASP A 252 -22.19 2.57 -3.29
C ASP A 252 -21.68 2.34 -4.74
N ILE A 253 -21.45 1.08 -5.11
CA ILE A 253 -20.94 0.73 -6.44
C ILE A 253 -22.05 0.86 -7.49
N ARG A 254 -21.77 1.61 -8.56
CA ARG A 254 -22.67 1.76 -9.71
C ARG A 254 -22.06 1.12 -10.95
N LEU A 255 -22.82 0.25 -11.59
CA LEU A 255 -22.44 -0.41 -12.84
C LEU A 255 -22.82 0.47 -14.02
N ARG A 256 -22.03 0.41 -15.10
CA ARG A 256 -22.37 1.11 -16.34
C ARG A 256 -23.50 0.39 -17.07
N GLN A 257 -24.48 1.15 -17.51
CA GLN A 257 -25.62 0.63 -18.29
C GLN A 257 -25.36 0.73 -19.79
N ASP A 258 -24.73 1.81 -20.26
CA ASP A 258 -24.41 2.05 -21.67
C ASP A 258 -22.89 2.03 -21.89
N ILE A 259 -22.36 0.91 -22.40
CA ILE A 259 -20.95 0.79 -22.77
C ILE A 259 -20.73 1.54 -24.10
N LYS A 260 -20.56 2.86 -24.01
CA LYS A 260 -20.13 3.68 -25.15
C LYS A 260 -18.60 3.64 -25.22
N PRO A 261 -18.02 3.44 -26.41
CA PRO A 261 -16.56 3.45 -26.56
C PRO A 261 -16.01 4.81 -26.14
N LEU A 262 -14.90 4.80 -25.39
CA LEU A 262 -14.17 6.03 -25.11
C LEU A 262 -13.77 6.72 -26.41
N HIS A 263 -13.90 8.05 -26.43
CA HIS A 263 -13.31 8.85 -27.50
C HIS A 263 -11.77 8.83 -27.35
N SER A 264 -11.05 8.79 -28.47
CA SER A 264 -9.60 8.51 -28.55
C SER A 264 -8.67 9.56 -27.90
N LEU A 265 -9.23 10.57 -27.22
CA LEU A 265 -8.51 11.72 -26.65
C LEU A 265 -9.11 12.16 -25.31
N ASN A 266 -9.45 11.22 -24.42
CA ASN A 266 -9.93 11.62 -23.10
C ASN A 266 -8.77 12.07 -22.19
N ILE A 267 -8.53 13.38 -22.16
CA ILE A 267 -7.55 14.03 -21.27
C ILE A 267 -8.12 14.33 -19.87
N SER A 268 -9.31 13.80 -19.55
CA SER A 268 -10.01 14.12 -18.30
C SER A 268 -9.57 13.25 -17.13
N ASP A 269 -8.69 12.27 -17.35
CA ASP A 269 -8.23 11.36 -16.31
C ASP A 269 -7.38 12.12 -15.27
N PHE A 270 -7.74 11.98 -13.98
CA PHE A 270 -6.96 12.57 -12.90
C PHE A 270 -6.95 11.72 -11.64
N TYR A 271 -5.83 11.76 -10.93
CA TYR A 271 -5.71 11.29 -9.55
C TYR A 271 -5.49 12.48 -8.62
N LYS A 272 -6.42 12.70 -7.68
CA LYS A 272 -6.34 13.78 -6.70
C LYS A 272 -6.25 13.24 -5.28
N LEU A 273 -5.08 13.43 -4.67
CA LEU A 273 -4.86 13.20 -3.25
C LEU A 273 -5.22 14.46 -2.45
N ARG A 274 -6.18 14.36 -1.53
CA ARG A 274 -6.57 15.42 -0.60
C ARG A 274 -5.96 15.16 0.77
N LEU A 275 -5.11 16.10 1.21
CA LEU A 275 -4.39 16.07 2.49
C LEU A 275 -4.67 17.33 3.31
N ASP A 276 -5.82 17.97 3.09
CA ASP A 276 -6.14 19.25 3.71
C ASP A 276 -6.60 19.01 5.15
N SER A 277 -5.75 19.41 6.10
CA SER A 277 -5.99 19.28 7.55
C SER A 277 -6.23 17.85 8.03
N VAL A 278 -5.36 16.91 7.65
CA VAL A 278 -5.41 15.53 8.16
C VAL A 278 -5.01 15.50 9.64
N PRO A 279 -5.92 15.22 10.59
CA PRO A 279 -5.57 15.08 11.99
C PRO A 279 -4.73 13.84 12.25
N VAL A 280 -3.72 13.99 13.10
CA VAL A 280 -3.04 12.85 13.71
C VAL A 280 -3.96 12.25 14.76
N TYR A 281 -4.41 11.02 14.54
CA TYR A 281 -5.37 10.35 15.42
C TYR A 281 -4.73 9.13 16.07
N ASN A 282 -4.29 9.26 17.33
CA ASN A 282 -3.52 8.25 18.03
C ASN A 282 -4.36 7.29 18.89
N ASP A 283 -5.68 7.21 18.65
CA ASP A 283 -6.56 6.31 19.39
C ASP A 283 -6.34 4.85 18.98
N SER A 284 -5.78 4.05 19.90
CA SER A 284 -5.48 2.65 19.64
C SER A 284 -6.74 1.81 19.41
N ALA A 285 -7.88 2.13 20.05
CA ALA A 285 -9.12 1.39 19.88
C ALA A 285 -9.65 1.54 18.45
N PHE A 286 -9.65 2.78 17.93
CA PHE A 286 -10.02 3.05 16.55
C PHE A 286 -9.21 2.23 15.54
N TRP A 287 -7.87 2.23 15.66
CA TRP A 287 -7.00 1.50 14.74
C TRP A 287 -7.10 -0.02 14.91
N ILE A 288 -7.42 -0.54 16.10
CA ILE A 288 -7.67 -1.98 16.27
C ILE A 288 -8.93 -2.39 15.50
N THR A 289 -9.98 -1.57 15.54
CA THR A 289 -11.25 -1.86 14.85
C THR A 289 -11.14 -1.73 13.33
N HIS A 290 -10.44 -0.72 12.81
CA HIS A 290 -10.39 -0.44 11.37
C HIS A 290 -9.23 -1.12 10.65
N ARG A 291 -8.30 -1.75 11.38
CA ARG A 291 -7.15 -2.44 10.78
C ARG A 291 -7.58 -3.86 10.34
N PRO A 292 -7.51 -4.18 9.04
CA PRO A 292 -7.87 -5.52 8.55
C PRO A 292 -6.85 -6.59 8.96
N ILE A 293 -5.56 -6.22 8.99
CA ILE A 293 -4.45 -7.13 9.32
C ILE A 293 -3.68 -6.56 10.51
N PRO A 294 -3.58 -7.28 11.66
CA PRO A 294 -2.92 -6.76 12.86
C PRO A 294 -1.47 -6.33 12.61
N LEU A 295 -0.95 -5.47 13.49
CA LEU A 295 0.46 -5.08 13.45
C LEU A 295 1.36 -6.30 13.64
N GLN A 296 2.38 -6.40 12.80
CA GLN A 296 3.45 -7.40 12.97
C GLN A 296 4.31 -7.03 14.18
N GLU A 297 5.01 -8.01 14.75
CA GLU A 297 5.83 -7.81 15.94
C GLU A 297 6.81 -6.65 15.76
N LYS A 298 7.50 -6.62 14.62
CA LYS A 298 8.44 -5.56 14.28
C LYS A 298 7.78 -4.17 14.18
N GLU A 299 6.57 -4.08 13.64
CA GLU A 299 5.80 -2.83 13.56
C GLU A 299 5.35 -2.36 14.95
N LYS A 300 4.99 -3.30 15.84
CA LYS A 300 4.68 -3.01 17.24
C LYS A 300 5.91 -2.45 17.96
N ASP A 301 7.09 -2.99 17.71
CA ASP A 301 8.34 -2.52 18.30
C ASP A 301 8.62 -1.07 17.90
N VAL A 302 8.55 -0.76 16.60
CA VAL A 302 8.71 0.61 16.08
C VAL A 302 7.71 1.57 16.72
N ALA A 303 6.44 1.18 16.84
CA ALA A 303 5.42 1.99 17.48
C ALA A 303 5.70 2.22 18.98
N ARG A 304 6.18 1.20 19.71
CA ARG A 304 6.56 1.29 21.13
C ARG A 304 7.76 2.21 21.34
N GLU A 305 8.83 2.01 20.55
CA GLU A 305 10.03 2.84 20.60
C GLU A 305 9.70 4.30 20.32
N PHE A 306 8.87 4.58 19.31
CA PHE A 306 8.45 5.93 19.00
C PHE A 306 7.68 6.60 20.15
N ARG A 307 6.75 5.88 20.79
CA ARG A 307 6.01 6.40 21.96
C ARG A 307 6.95 6.71 23.13
N LEU A 308 7.91 5.83 23.42
CA LEU A 308 8.91 6.05 24.45
C LEU A 308 9.76 7.29 24.15
N GLN A 309 10.21 7.45 22.90
CA GLN A 309 10.97 8.62 22.46
C GLN A 309 10.17 9.92 22.58
N GLN A 310 8.86 9.90 22.29
CA GLN A 310 8.00 11.06 22.51
C GLN A 310 7.86 11.41 23.98
N GLN A 311 7.65 10.42 24.86
CA GLN A 311 7.56 10.64 26.31
C GLN A 311 8.85 11.23 26.87
N ILE A 312 10.01 10.70 26.48
CA ILE A 312 11.32 11.23 26.89
C ILE A 312 11.49 12.68 26.41
N LYS A 313 11.13 12.99 25.16
CA LYS A 313 11.22 14.36 24.62
C LYS A 313 10.29 15.32 25.36
N GLN A 314 9.07 14.90 25.70
CA GLN A 314 8.12 15.70 26.47
C GLN A 314 8.63 15.94 27.90
N ALA A 315 9.18 14.92 28.57
CA ALA A 315 9.78 15.06 29.89
C ALA A 315 10.97 16.03 29.88
N GLN A 316 11.87 15.91 28.90
CA GLN A 316 13.01 16.82 28.73
C GLN A 316 12.57 18.26 28.41
N GLN A 317 11.48 18.45 27.67
CA GLN A 317 10.90 19.77 27.41
C GLN A 317 10.30 20.37 28.67
N ALA A 318 9.51 19.60 29.43
CA ALA A 318 8.94 20.04 30.70
C ALA A 318 10.02 20.42 31.73
N GLU A 319 11.12 19.66 31.79
CA GLU A 319 12.27 19.96 32.63
C GLU A 319 12.97 21.26 32.19
N LYS A 320 13.18 21.45 30.88
CA LYS A 320 13.74 22.68 30.32
C LYS A 320 12.85 23.89 30.61
N ASP A 321 11.54 23.77 30.41
CA ASP A 321 10.58 24.85 30.66
C ASP A 321 10.56 25.21 32.15
N THR A 322 10.55 24.22 33.04
CA THR A 322 10.68 24.43 34.48
C THR A 322 11.99 25.14 34.84
N SER A 323 13.11 24.73 34.25
CA SER A 323 14.41 25.37 34.46
C SER A 323 14.45 26.82 33.95
N ASN A 324 13.78 27.11 32.84
CA ASN A 324 13.68 28.44 32.25
C ASN A 324 12.80 29.36 33.10
N VAL A 325 11.68 28.85 33.61
CA VAL A 325 10.81 29.58 34.56
C VAL A 325 11.58 29.89 35.84
N MET A 326 12.32 28.93 36.40
CA MET A 326 13.15 29.19 37.59
C MET A 326 14.23 30.25 37.33
N LYS A 327 14.90 30.22 36.17
CA LYS A 327 15.88 31.26 35.78
C LYS A 327 15.24 32.64 35.62
N ALA A 328 14.06 32.71 35.00
CA ALA A 328 13.32 33.96 34.85
C ALA A 328 12.88 34.53 36.21
N GLN A 329 12.43 33.66 37.13
CA GLN A 329 12.06 34.05 38.48
C GLN A 329 13.28 34.53 39.30
N GLN A 330 14.42 33.83 39.21
CA GLN A 330 15.67 34.28 39.83
C GLN A 330 16.16 35.62 39.28
N PHE A 331 16.01 35.84 37.97
CA PHE A 331 16.34 37.11 37.34
C PHE A 331 15.41 38.25 37.81
N ALA A 332 14.10 38.02 37.84
CA ALA A 332 13.13 38.98 38.35
C ALA A 332 13.38 39.31 39.84
N GLN A 333 13.70 38.31 40.66
CA GLN A 333 14.09 38.54 42.06
C GLN A 333 15.33 39.43 42.18
N ARG A 334 16.37 39.20 41.36
CA ARG A 334 17.59 40.05 41.36
C ARG A 334 17.34 41.49 40.88
N MET A 335 16.28 41.72 40.11
CA MET A 335 15.93 43.06 39.63
C MET A 335 15.14 43.88 40.67
N VAL A 336 14.59 43.23 41.70
CA VAL A 336 13.75 43.88 42.74
C VAL A 336 14.39 43.83 44.12
N MET A 337 15.23 42.83 44.40
CA MET A 337 15.89 42.65 45.69
C MET A 337 17.22 43.38 45.76
N ASP A 338 17.47 44.02 46.91
CA ASP A 338 18.75 44.64 47.20
C ASP A 338 19.77 43.56 47.55
N SER A 339 20.97 43.68 46.99
CA SER A 339 22.07 42.76 47.25
C SER A 339 23.25 43.51 47.85
N GLU A 340 23.73 43.05 49.00
CA GLU A 340 24.89 43.63 49.66
C GLU A 340 26.08 42.69 49.52
N TYR A 341 27.15 43.17 48.90
CA TYR A 341 28.39 42.43 48.75
C TYR A 341 29.49 43.05 49.61
N SER A 342 30.01 42.29 50.55
CA SER A 342 31.13 42.70 51.39
C SER A 342 32.42 42.00 50.97
N TYR A 343 33.45 42.76 50.62
CA TYR A 343 34.79 42.21 50.39
C TYR A 343 35.84 42.97 51.19
N LYS A 344 36.56 42.24 52.05
CA LYS A 344 37.52 42.78 53.03
C LYS A 344 36.87 43.87 53.91
N SER A 345 37.22 45.13 53.71
CA SER A 345 36.72 46.28 54.46
C SER A 345 35.69 47.12 53.70
N THR A 346 35.33 46.74 52.47
CA THR A 346 34.43 47.52 51.62
C THR A 346 33.11 46.78 51.43
N ARG A 347 32.01 47.46 51.76
CA ARG A 347 30.64 47.00 51.48
C ARG A 347 30.11 47.78 50.28
N ILE A 348 29.60 47.05 49.30
CA ILE A 348 28.96 47.61 48.13
C ILE A 348 27.51 47.07 48.13
N GLY A 349 26.57 47.97 48.39
CA GLY A 349 25.14 47.69 48.23
C GLY A 349 24.71 48.00 46.80
N TYR A 350 23.99 47.07 46.18
CA TYR A 350 23.32 47.27 44.90
C TYR A 350 21.81 47.17 45.15
N GLY A 351 21.11 48.30 44.99
CA GLY A 351 19.66 48.36 45.02
C GLY A 351 19.06 47.77 43.74
N GLY A 352 17.96 47.02 43.86
CA GLY A 352 17.28 46.44 42.70
C GLY A 352 16.88 47.53 41.69
N LEU A 353 17.02 47.25 40.39
CA LEU A 353 16.77 48.22 39.31
C LEU A 353 15.37 48.87 39.35
N PHE A 354 14.37 48.20 39.95
CA PHE A 354 12.99 48.69 40.09
C PHE A 354 12.58 48.99 41.54
N ASN A 355 13.49 48.88 42.49
CA ASN A 355 13.30 49.29 43.88
C ASN A 355 14.56 50.04 44.34
N PRO A 356 14.74 51.31 43.90
CA PRO A 356 15.96 52.08 44.11
C PRO A 356 16.18 52.54 45.56
#